data_AF-A0A927YD95-F1
#
_entry.id   AF-A0A927YD95-F1
#
_cell.length_a   1.000
_cell.length_b   1.000
_cell.length_c   1.000
_cell.angle_alpha   90.00
_cell.angle_beta   90.00
_cell.angle_gamma   90.00
#
_symmetry.space_group_name_H-M   'P 1'
#
loop_
_entity.id
_entity.type
_entity.pdbx_description
1 polymer ?
#
loop_
_entity_poly.entity_id
_entity_poly.type
_entity_poly.pdbx_seq_one_letter_code
_entity_poly.pdbx_strand_id
1 'polypeptide(L)'
;MADLEWGMVSICNLYSTVFTHKPSTSQLTPDDKNLDYIEKLVTDGEFDKIVIAWGSSLHSNKNTNEAKLRILKMLMEKGLTSKVKHIVGEFMDAKAQTGTHVLYLGLHNSRESWSCEDYPVQDAIKELEIILSMKEDKAVKEAEPLKITPMKKKGRKKNDVLQDSKQA
;
A
#
# COMPACT_ATOMS: atom_id res chain seq x y z
N MET A 1 29.14 -3.61 16.27
CA MET A 1 27.88 -3.51 15.54
C MET A 1 26.85 -3.06 16.55
N ALA A 2 26.16 -1.95 16.32
CA ALA A 2 25.01 -1.61 17.14
C ALA A 2 23.86 -2.51 16.66
N ASP A 3 23.64 -3.63 17.36
CA ASP A 3 22.38 -4.36 17.23
C ASP A 3 21.25 -3.46 17.72
N LEU A 4 20.01 -3.70 17.28
CA LEU A 4 18.84 -2.91 17.67
C LEU A 4 18.51 -2.96 19.19
N GLU A 5 19.30 -3.70 19.97
CA GLU A 5 19.18 -3.91 21.42
C GLU A 5 17.80 -4.44 21.85
N TRP A 6 17.21 -5.30 21.02
CA TRP A 6 15.90 -5.89 21.28
C TRP A 6 16.02 -7.19 22.07
N GLY A 7 15.41 -7.23 23.26
CA GLY A 7 15.36 -8.45 24.09
C GLY A 7 14.33 -9.47 23.60
N MET A 8 13.14 -9.01 23.17
CA MET A 8 12.07 -9.85 22.66
C MET A 8 11.39 -9.17 21.47
N VAL A 9 11.12 -9.93 20.42
CA VAL A 9 10.49 -9.44 19.19
C VAL A 9 9.26 -10.27 18.89
N SER A 10 8.12 -9.60 18.71
CA SER A 10 6.90 -10.21 18.19
C SER A 10 6.63 -9.66 16.79
N ILE A 11 6.53 -10.55 15.81
CA ILE A 11 6.21 -10.19 14.43
C ILE A 11 4.72 -10.43 14.20
N CYS A 12 4.01 -9.40 13.75
CA CYS A 12 2.60 -9.49 13.42
C CYS A 12 2.37 -9.13 11.96
N ASN A 13 1.74 -10.03 11.22
CA ASN A 13 1.40 -9.81 9.81
C ASN A 13 0.08 -9.04 9.69
N LEU A 14 0.00 -8.17 8.69
CA LEU A 14 -1.24 -7.46 8.35
C LEU A 14 -2.35 -8.42 7.90
N TYR A 15 -1.96 -9.54 7.27
CA TYR A 15 -2.86 -10.59 6.82
C TYR A 15 -2.69 -11.85 7.67
N SER A 16 -3.81 -12.46 8.06
CA SER A 16 -3.87 -13.72 8.80
C SER A 16 -3.58 -14.95 7.92
N THR A 17 -3.90 -14.86 6.62
CA THR A 17 -3.75 -15.98 5.69
C THR A 17 -2.29 -16.20 5.29
N VAL A 18 -1.82 -17.43 5.49
CA VAL A 18 -0.52 -17.91 4.99
C VAL A 18 -0.72 -18.54 3.62
N PHE A 19 0.00 -18.05 2.62
CA PHE A 19 -0.05 -18.57 1.25
C PHE A 19 1.18 -19.43 0.94
N THR A 20 0.98 -20.54 0.25
CA THR A 20 2.07 -21.43 -0.21
C THR A 20 2.75 -20.95 -1.50
N HIS A 21 2.18 -19.92 -2.13
CA HIS A 21 2.67 -19.28 -3.34
C HIS A 21 2.43 -17.77 -3.21
N LYS A 22 3.00 -16.97 -4.12
CA LYS A 22 2.76 -15.53 -4.14
C LYS A 22 1.28 -15.25 -4.42
N PRO A 23 0.52 -14.64 -3.49
CA PRO A 23 -0.89 -14.35 -3.72
C PRO A 23 -1.06 -13.25 -4.77
N SER A 24 -2.19 -13.30 -5.48
CA SER A 24 -2.65 -12.15 -6.27
C SER A 24 -3.16 -11.05 -5.36
N THR A 25 -3.21 -9.81 -5.86
CA THR A 25 -3.74 -8.68 -5.11
C THR A 25 -5.22 -8.82 -4.75
N SER A 26 -6.00 -9.59 -5.53
CA SER A 26 -7.41 -9.86 -5.26
C SER A 26 -7.63 -10.86 -4.13
N GLN A 27 -6.65 -11.72 -3.85
CA GLN A 27 -6.67 -12.65 -2.71
C GLN A 27 -6.34 -11.96 -1.38
N LEU A 28 -5.81 -10.74 -1.43
CA LEU A 28 -5.48 -9.93 -0.26
C LEU A 28 -6.71 -9.16 0.22
N THR A 29 -7.54 -9.86 0.99
CA THR A 29 -8.71 -9.29 1.66
C THR A 29 -8.36 -8.95 3.11
N PRO A 30 -8.82 -7.82 3.65
CA PRO A 30 -8.68 -7.53 5.07
C PRO A 30 -9.47 -8.57 5.86
N ASP A 31 -8.91 -9.02 6.97
CA ASP A 31 -9.58 -9.89 7.93
C ASP A 31 -9.84 -9.06 9.18
N ASP A 32 -11.09 -8.69 9.42
CA ASP A 32 -11.48 -7.88 10.57
C ASP A 32 -11.08 -8.55 11.89
N LYS A 33 -11.15 -9.88 11.97
CA LYS A 33 -10.71 -10.60 13.18
C LYS A 33 -9.22 -10.46 13.41
N ASN A 34 -8.42 -10.42 12.34
CA ASN A 34 -6.99 -10.19 12.43
C ASN A 34 -6.68 -8.75 12.86
N LEU A 35 -7.42 -7.78 12.34
CA LEU A 35 -7.26 -6.37 12.73
C LEU A 35 -7.63 -6.14 14.20
N ASP A 36 -8.72 -6.76 14.66
CA ASP A 36 -9.14 -6.72 16.07
C ASP A 36 -8.09 -7.41 16.97
N TYR A 37 -7.51 -8.52 16.50
CA TYR A 37 -6.40 -9.19 17.20
C TYR A 37 -5.15 -8.30 17.30
N ILE A 38 -4.76 -7.64 16.21
CA ILE A 38 -3.63 -6.68 16.21
C ILE A 38 -3.90 -5.54 17.18
N GLU A 39 -5.11 -4.98 17.17
CA GLU A 39 -5.50 -3.92 18.09
C GLU A 39 -5.38 -4.38 19.54
N LYS A 40 -5.92 -5.57 19.86
CA LYS A 40 -5.83 -6.14 21.20
C LYS A 40 -4.38 -6.37 21.61
N LEU A 41 -3.57 -6.97 20.74
CA LEU A 41 -2.15 -7.23 20.98
C LEU A 41 -1.43 -5.93 21.35
N VAL A 42 -1.61 -4.87 20.57
CA VAL A 42 -0.92 -3.59 20.77
C VAL A 42 -1.45 -2.81 21.98
N THR A 43 -2.73 -2.97 22.32
CA THR A 43 -3.35 -2.29 23.47
C THR A 43 -3.01 -2.97 24.79
N ASP A 44 -3.13 -4.29 24.83
CA ASP A 44 -2.97 -5.09 26.06
C ASP A 44 -1.50 -5.50 26.28
N GLY A 45 -0.69 -5.47 25.22
CA GLY A 45 0.71 -5.84 25.27
C GLY A 45 1.60 -4.77 25.87
N GLU A 46 2.55 -5.20 26.71
CA GLU A 46 3.60 -4.35 27.24
C GLU A 46 4.76 -4.24 26.23
N PHE A 47 4.58 -3.37 25.23
CA PHE A 47 5.63 -3.08 24.24
C PHE A 47 6.28 -1.71 24.48
N ASP A 48 7.61 -1.69 24.46
CA ASP A 48 8.40 -0.45 24.48
C ASP A 48 8.34 0.28 23.13
N LYS A 49 8.34 -0.48 22.03
CA LYS A 49 8.38 0.03 20.66
C LYS A 49 7.43 -0.76 19.77
N ILE A 50 6.73 -0.07 18.88
CA ILE A 50 5.88 -0.65 17.84
C ILE A 50 6.51 -0.28 16.50
N VAL A 51 7.04 -1.25 15.77
CA VAL A 51 7.79 -1.00 14.53
C VAL A 51 6.91 -1.22 13.31
N ILE A 52 6.71 -0.18 12.51
CA ILE A 52 6.02 -0.27 11.21
C ILE A 52 7.05 -0.66 10.14
N ALA A 53 6.83 -1.80 9.48
CA ALA A 53 7.75 -2.35 8.47
C ALA A 53 6.99 -2.96 7.27
N TRP A 54 5.94 -2.30 6.79
CA TRP A 54 5.08 -2.83 5.72
C TRP A 54 5.65 -2.70 4.30
N GLY A 55 6.73 -1.94 4.11
CA GLY A 55 7.34 -1.63 2.81
C GLY A 55 6.47 -0.81 1.85
N SER A 56 6.95 -0.66 0.62
CA SER A 56 6.29 0.09 -0.47
C SER A 56 5.39 -0.78 -1.35
N SER A 57 5.38 -2.09 -1.13
CA SER A 57 4.50 -3.01 -1.86
C SER A 57 3.03 -2.72 -1.55
N LEU A 58 2.15 -2.96 -2.53
CA LEU A 58 0.70 -2.78 -2.41
C LEU A 58 0.27 -1.33 -2.13
N HIS A 59 1.10 -0.33 -2.46
CA HIS A 59 0.78 1.10 -2.30
C HIS A 59 -0.54 1.50 -2.98
N SER A 60 -0.90 0.85 -4.10
CA SER A 60 -2.15 1.09 -4.82
C SER A 60 -3.28 0.11 -4.45
N ASN A 61 -3.11 -0.79 -3.49
CA ASN A 61 -4.19 -1.71 -3.08
C ASN A 61 -5.13 -1.02 -2.07
N LYS A 62 -6.43 -0.96 -2.38
CA LYS A 62 -7.44 -0.29 -1.53
C LYS A 62 -7.54 -0.96 -0.15
N ASN A 63 -7.79 -2.26 -0.14
CA ASN A 63 -7.95 -3.08 1.05
C ASN A 63 -6.73 -2.98 2.00
N THR A 64 -5.52 -3.07 1.43
CA THR A 64 -4.28 -2.90 2.21
C THR A 64 -4.22 -1.52 2.86
N ASN A 65 -4.52 -0.47 2.11
CA ASN A 65 -4.42 0.90 2.59
C ASN A 65 -5.48 1.22 3.65
N GLU A 66 -6.70 0.69 3.51
CA GLU A 66 -7.74 0.79 4.54
C GLU A 66 -7.32 0.10 5.84
N ALA A 67 -6.75 -1.11 5.75
CA ALA A 67 -6.24 -1.84 6.92
C ALA A 67 -5.09 -1.08 7.60
N LYS A 68 -4.13 -0.57 6.82
CA LYS A 68 -3.03 0.28 7.34
C LYS A 68 -3.57 1.54 8.02
N LEU A 69 -4.54 2.22 7.40
CA LEU A 69 -5.16 3.43 7.93
C LEU A 69 -5.87 3.15 9.26
N ARG A 70 -6.63 2.05 9.35
CA ARG A 70 -7.31 1.62 10.58
C ARG A 70 -6.32 1.41 11.73
N ILE A 71 -5.21 0.72 11.47
CA ILE A 71 -4.15 0.50 12.47
C ILE A 71 -3.53 1.83 12.91
N LEU A 72 -3.17 2.72 11.98
CA LEU A 72 -2.57 4.01 12.33
C LEU A 72 -3.52 4.91 13.13
N LYS A 73 -4.80 4.98 12.74
CA LYS A 73 -5.82 5.73 13.49
C LYS A 73 -6.00 5.18 14.89
N MET A 74 -6.07 3.85 15.04
CA MET A 74 -6.15 3.19 16.34
C MET A 74 -4.93 3.53 17.23
N LEU A 75 -3.72 3.47 16.69
CA LEU A 75 -2.50 3.85 17.42
C LEU A 75 -2.54 5.32 17.88
N MET A 76 -3.08 6.19 17.03
CA MET A 76 -3.26 7.61 17.34
C MET A 76 -4.30 7.84 18.44
N GLU A 77 -5.47 7.20 18.33
CA GLU A 77 -6.58 7.31 19.30
C GLU A 77 -6.18 6.82 20.70
N LYS A 78 -5.34 5.77 20.77
CA LYS A 78 -4.84 5.23 22.04
C LYS A 78 -3.61 5.96 22.59
N GLY A 79 -3.15 7.03 21.93
CA GLY A 79 -1.99 7.81 22.37
C GLY A 79 -0.66 7.06 22.29
N LEU A 80 -0.56 6.04 21.43
CA LEU A 80 0.62 5.19 21.29
C LEU A 80 1.63 5.71 20.27
N THR A 81 1.38 6.86 19.65
CA THR A 81 2.19 7.43 18.56
C THR A 81 3.68 7.58 18.91
N SER A 82 4.01 7.95 20.16
CA SER A 82 5.39 8.09 20.63
C SER A 82 6.18 6.78 20.67
N LYS A 83 5.46 5.64 20.72
CA LYS A 83 6.05 4.29 20.66
C LYS A 83 6.21 3.78 19.22
N VAL A 84 5.60 4.44 18.23
CA VAL A 84 5.62 3.98 16.85
C VAL A 84 6.93 4.39 16.19
N LYS A 85 7.69 3.40 15.76
CA LYS A 85 9.01 3.55 15.13
C LYS A 85 9.02 2.93 13.73
N HIS A 86 10.04 3.24 12.95
CA HIS A 86 10.44 2.45 11.80
C HIS A 86 11.94 2.18 11.81
N ILE A 87 12.39 1.22 11.01
CA ILE A 87 13.81 0.90 10.90
C ILE A 87 14.40 1.73 9.76
N VAL A 88 15.52 2.38 10.04
CA VAL A 88 16.31 3.11 9.05
C VAL A 88 17.73 2.55 8.97
N GLY A 89 18.34 2.67 7.80
CA GLY A 89 19.74 2.37 7.55
C GLY A 89 20.51 3.68 7.52
N GLU A 90 21.79 3.63 7.88
CA GLU A 90 22.69 4.78 8.00
C GLU A 90 22.65 5.73 6.79
N PHE A 91 22.47 5.22 5.58
CA PHE A 91 22.49 6.01 4.34
C PHE A 91 21.12 6.08 3.64
N MET A 92 20.04 5.64 4.30
CA MET A 92 18.69 5.76 3.75
C MET A 92 18.13 7.17 3.92
N ASP A 93 17.43 7.66 2.91
CA ASP A 93 16.59 8.85 3.06
C ASP A 93 15.32 8.46 3.84
N ALA A 94 15.36 8.67 5.16
CA ALA A 94 14.27 8.36 6.07
C ALA A 94 12.94 9.06 5.71
N LYS A 95 13.00 10.23 5.05
CA LYS A 95 11.80 10.95 4.60
C LYS A 95 11.18 10.31 3.37
N ALA A 96 12.00 9.81 2.45
CA ALA A 96 11.52 9.14 1.24
C ALA A 96 11.14 7.67 1.49
N GLN A 97 11.72 7.04 2.51
CA GLN A 97 11.62 5.60 2.76
C GLN A 97 11.11 5.32 4.18
N THR A 98 9.83 5.60 4.41
CA THR A 98 9.19 5.32 5.70
C THR A 98 8.61 3.91 5.74
N GLY A 99 8.83 3.21 6.86
CA GLY A 99 8.22 1.90 7.10
C GLY A 99 8.77 0.80 6.18
N THR A 100 10.04 0.90 5.79
CA THR A 100 10.74 -0.06 4.93
C THR A 100 10.64 -1.47 5.50
N HIS A 101 10.42 -2.45 4.62
CA HIS A 101 10.26 -3.84 5.02
C HIS A 101 11.59 -4.45 5.47
N VAL A 102 11.60 -5.21 6.57
CA VAL A 102 12.82 -5.83 7.14
C VAL A 102 13.59 -6.70 6.15
N LEU A 103 12.88 -7.46 5.30
CA LEU A 103 13.53 -8.27 4.25
C LEU A 103 14.18 -7.41 3.16
N TYR A 104 13.61 -6.25 2.84
CA TYR A 104 14.23 -5.32 1.88
C TYR A 104 15.55 -4.79 2.46
N LEU A 105 15.54 -4.37 3.73
CA LEU A 105 16.75 -3.94 4.44
C LEU A 105 17.81 -5.04 4.46
N GLY A 106 17.42 -6.28 4.78
CA GLY A 106 18.34 -7.42 4.79
C GLY A 106 18.97 -7.73 3.42
N LEU A 107 18.28 -7.42 2.32
CA LEU A 107 18.79 -7.66 0.98
C LEU A 107 19.64 -6.50 0.44
N HIS A 108 19.23 -5.26 0.72
CA HIS A 108 19.78 -4.07 0.07
C HIS A 108 20.68 -3.23 0.99
N ASN A 109 20.51 -3.33 2.31
CA ASN A 109 21.20 -2.53 3.32
C ASN A 109 21.82 -3.41 4.41
N SER A 110 22.16 -4.68 4.11
CA SER A 110 22.75 -5.62 5.09
C SER A 110 24.12 -5.23 5.62
N ARG A 111 24.84 -4.35 4.91
CA ARG A 111 26.14 -3.83 5.33
C ARG A 111 26.05 -2.53 6.13
N GLU A 112 24.86 -1.97 6.25
CA GLU A 112 24.62 -0.73 6.99
C GLU A 112 24.26 -1.05 8.44
N SER A 113 24.57 -0.11 9.34
CA SER A 113 24.01 -0.15 10.68
C SER A 113 22.54 0.24 10.63
N TRP A 114 21.68 -0.54 11.29
CA TRP A 114 20.25 -0.24 11.37
C TRP A 114 19.94 0.43 12.70
N SER A 115 19.05 1.41 12.68
CA SER A 115 18.55 2.08 13.87
C SER A 115 17.03 2.24 13.80
N CYS A 116 16.42 2.75 14.87
CA CYS A 116 14.99 3.04 14.93
C CYS A 116 14.76 4.54 15.05
N GLU A 117 13.94 5.09 14.16
CA GLU A 117 13.48 6.47 14.19
C GLU A 117 11.97 6.55 14.40
N ASP A 118 11.48 7.74 14.77
CA ASP A 118 10.05 7.99 14.93
C ASP A 118 9.32 7.82 13.61
N TYR A 119 8.25 7.01 13.62
CA TYR A 119 7.41 6.87 12.45
C TYR A 119 6.48 8.08 12.32
N PRO A 120 6.40 8.75 11.15
CA PRO A 120 5.55 9.92 10.97
C PRO A 120 4.07 9.53 10.80
N VAL A 121 3.43 9.06 11.88
CA VAL A 121 2.06 8.53 11.89
C VAL A 121 1.05 9.49 11.26
N GLN A 122 1.12 10.78 11.61
CA GLN A 122 0.16 11.77 11.12
C GLN A 122 0.27 12.00 9.61
N ASP A 123 1.49 12.04 9.08
CA ASP A 123 1.71 12.26 7.65
C ASP A 123 1.36 11.00 6.85
N ALA A 124 1.65 9.81 7.40
CA ALA A 124 1.23 8.54 6.82
C ALA A 124 -0.31 8.40 6.76
N ILE A 125 -1.04 8.85 7.79
CA ILE A 125 -2.52 8.89 7.78
C ILE A 125 -3.01 9.78 6.64
N LYS A 126 -2.49 11.03 6.54
CA LYS A 126 -2.89 11.96 5.48
C LYS A 126 -2.62 11.40 4.09
N GLU A 127 -1.44 10.79 3.88
CA GLU A 127 -1.07 10.17 2.62
C GLU A 127 -2.06 9.05 2.24
N LEU A 128 -2.39 8.17 3.19
CA LEU A 128 -3.34 7.08 2.96
C LEU A 128 -4.76 7.60 2.64
N GLU A 129 -5.22 8.65 3.31
CA GLU A 129 -6.52 9.28 3.03
C GLU A 129 -6.57 9.91 1.63
N ILE A 130 -5.48 10.55 1.18
CA ILE A 130 -5.36 11.06 -0.19
C ILE A 130 -5.40 9.91 -1.20
N ILE A 131 -4.65 8.84 -0.97
CA ILE A 131 -4.61 7.69 -1.88
C ILE A 131 -5.99 7.02 -2.00
N LEU A 132 -6.72 6.91 -0.89
CA LEU A 132 -8.05 6.29 -0.88
C LEU A 132 -9.09 7.18 -1.57
N SER A 133 -9.11 8.48 -1.28
CA SER A 133 -10.02 9.43 -1.94
C SER A 133 -9.79 9.54 -3.46
N MET A 134 -8.53 9.60 -3.91
CA MET A 134 -8.21 9.62 -5.34
C MET A 134 -8.73 8.39 -6.11
N LYS A 135 -8.90 7.25 -5.45
CA LYS A 135 -9.46 6.04 -6.08
C LYS A 135 -10.97 6.08 -6.14
N GLU A 136 -11.63 6.66 -5.14
CA GLU A 136 -13.08 6.88 -5.17
C GLU A 136 -13.45 7.77 -6.35
N ASP A 137 -12.72 8.86 -6.58
CA ASP A 137 -12.92 9.74 -7.73
C ASP A 137 -12.72 9.05 -9.09
N LYS A 138 -11.74 8.14 -9.20
CA LYS A 138 -11.53 7.35 -10.42
C LYS A 138 -12.64 6.33 -10.64
N ALA A 139 -13.08 5.65 -9.59
CA ALA A 139 -14.19 4.69 -9.66
C ALA A 139 -15.51 5.38 -10.03
N VAL A 140 -15.77 6.60 -9.53
CA VAL A 140 -16.95 7.39 -9.92
C VAL A 140 -16.89 7.81 -11.40
N LYS A 141 -15.72 8.24 -11.89
CA LYS A 141 -15.54 8.59 -13.31
C LYS A 141 -15.68 7.40 -14.26
N GLU A 142 -15.28 6.20 -13.82
CA GLU A 142 -15.45 4.96 -14.60
C GLU A 142 -16.87 4.38 -14.50
N ALA A 143 -17.60 4.65 -13.40
CA ALA A 143 -18.97 4.21 -13.18
C ALA A 143 -20.03 5.13 -13.82
N GLU A 144 -19.68 6.36 -14.21
CA GLU A 144 -20.54 7.16 -15.08
C GLU A 144 -20.70 6.44 -16.43
N PRO A 145 -21.92 6.05 -16.85
CA PRO A 145 -22.10 5.35 -18.10
C PRO A 145 -21.59 6.25 -19.23
N LEU A 146 -20.63 5.74 -20.01
CA LEU A 146 -20.25 6.32 -21.30
C LEU A 146 -21.54 6.64 -22.05
N LYS A 147 -21.90 7.93 -22.14
CA LYS A 147 -23.03 8.39 -22.94
C LYS A 147 -22.69 8.03 -24.39
N ILE A 148 -23.18 6.87 -24.84
CA ILE A 148 -23.14 6.48 -26.25
C ILE A 148 -24.01 7.50 -26.98
N THR A 149 -23.37 8.55 -27.49
CA THR A 149 -24.02 9.45 -28.44
C THR A 149 -24.14 8.70 -29.76
N PRO A 150 -25.34 8.53 -30.33
CA PRO A 150 -25.48 7.81 -31.59
C PRO A 150 -24.76 8.59 -32.70
N MET A 151 -23.71 8.00 -33.27
CA MET A 151 -23.04 8.55 -34.45
C MET A 151 -24.05 8.68 -35.60
N LYS A 152 -24.28 9.92 -36.04
CA LYS A 152 -25.02 10.21 -37.28
C LYS A 152 -24.35 9.46 -38.44
N LYS A 153 -25.05 8.48 -39.03
CA LYS A 153 -24.70 7.88 -40.32
C LYS A 153 -24.67 8.98 -41.39
N LYS A 154 -23.48 9.49 -41.73
CA LYS A 154 -23.27 10.31 -42.94
C LYS A 154 -23.22 9.36 -44.14
N GLY A 155 -24.22 9.50 -45.02
CA GLY A 155 -24.33 8.75 -46.27
C GLY A 155 -23.11 8.95 -47.16
N ARG A 156 -22.55 7.84 -47.65
CA ARG A 156 -21.45 7.82 -48.62
C ARG A 156 -22.05 7.98 -50.02
N LYS A 157 -21.82 9.14 -50.65
CA LYS A 157 -22.08 9.33 -52.09
C LYS A 157 -21.14 8.42 -52.88
N LYS A 158 -21.72 7.60 -53.76
CA LYS A 158 -21.00 6.86 -54.81
C LYS A 158 -20.52 7.87 -55.86
N ASN A 159 -19.24 7.83 -56.20
CA ASN A 159 -18.77 8.21 -57.52
C ASN A 159 -18.06 6.99 -58.11
N ASP A 160 -18.64 6.45 -59.19
CA ASP A 160 -17.93 5.64 -60.17
C ASP A 160 -16.89 6.51 -60.88
N VAL A 161 -15.75 5.92 -61.25
CA VAL A 161 -15.19 5.95 -62.61
C VAL A 161 -14.01 4.97 -62.67
N LEU A 162 -14.19 4.00 -63.56
CA LEU A 162 -13.27 3.13 -64.30
C LEU A 162 -11.79 3.53 -64.41
N GLN A 163 -10.88 2.54 -64.31
CA GLN A 163 -10.02 1.96 -65.36
C GLN A 163 -8.84 1.23 -64.68
N ASP A 164 -8.72 -0.11 -64.75
CA ASP A 164 -8.22 -0.96 -65.84
C ASP A 164 -6.68 -1.16 -65.80
N SER A 165 -6.22 -2.30 -66.34
CA SER A 165 -4.87 -2.93 -66.37
C SER A 165 -4.51 -3.85 -65.16
N LYS A 166 -4.46 -5.20 -65.28
CA LYS A 166 -3.53 -6.10 -66.03
C LYS A 166 -2.07 -5.76 -65.71
N GLN A 167 -1.16 -6.65 -65.30
CA GLN A 167 -0.89 -8.06 -65.63
C GLN A 167 0.01 -8.65 -64.49
N ALA A 168 -0.19 -9.92 -64.14
CA ALA A 168 0.76 -11.04 -64.28
C ALA A 168 1.95 -11.00 -63.30
#